data_AF-A0A1H7VGK6-F1
#
_entry.id   AF-A0A1H7VGK6-F1
#
_cell.length_a   1.000
_cell.length_b   1.000
_cell.length_c   1.000
_cell.angle_alpha   90.00
_cell.angle_beta   90.00
_cell.angle_gamma   90.00
#
_symmetry.space_group_name_H-M   'P 1'
#
loop_
_entity.id
_entity.type
_entity.pdbx_description
1 polymer ?
#
loop_
_entity_poly.entity_id
_entity_poly.type
_entity_poly.pdbx_seq_one_letter_code
_entity_poly.pdbx_strand_id
1 'polypeptide(L)'
;MVDIWNANKWGRCTHVKDPVRERLDPNFLGFGRTMTDETGRYRFRTIMPGSYLARPDIDRWRPAHVHVSIRGGSARLIAQMYFQGDPHLARDPMFILLGEAQGRHFGNRVGQGAEGETLYSWDIMIGGRNTAYFES
;
A
#
# COMPACT_ATOMS: atom_id res chain seq x y z
N MET A 1 -11.14 3.75 11.93
CA MET A 1 -10.65 4.70 10.91
C MET A 1 -9.55 4.05 10.11
N VAL A 2 -9.58 4.22 8.79
CA VAL A 2 -8.58 3.68 7.84
C VAL A 2 -8.04 4.83 6.99
N ASP A 3 -6.72 5.00 7.00
CA ASP A 3 -5.98 5.97 6.21
C ASP A 3 -5.11 5.24 5.20
N ILE A 4 -5.00 5.76 3.98
CA ILE A 4 -4.09 5.24 2.96
C ILE A 4 -3.19 6.34 2.41
N TRP A 5 -1.98 5.94 1.99
CA TRP A 5 -1.14 6.77 1.16
C TRP A 5 -0.32 5.94 0.16
N ASN A 6 -0.11 6.48 -1.03
CA ASN A 6 0.69 5.83 -2.07
C ASN A 6 1.29 6.84 -3.05
N ALA A 7 2.36 6.40 -3.72
CA ALA A 7 2.94 7.13 -4.83
C ALA A 7 1.99 7.16 -6.04
N ASN A 8 2.20 8.09 -6.97
CA ASN A 8 1.50 8.09 -8.25
C ASN A 8 1.92 6.90 -9.14
N LYS A 9 1.35 6.82 -10.36
CA LYS A 9 1.65 5.73 -11.32
C LYS A 9 3.12 5.63 -11.75
N TRP A 10 3.91 6.68 -11.54
CA TRP A 10 5.36 6.70 -11.82
C TRP A 10 6.20 6.47 -10.55
N GLY A 11 5.56 6.14 -9.43
CA GLY A 11 6.28 5.90 -8.19
C GLY A 11 6.76 7.16 -7.48
N ARG A 12 6.23 8.34 -7.84
CA ARG A 12 6.52 9.64 -7.19
C ARG A 12 5.46 9.99 -6.15
N CYS A 13 5.88 10.31 -4.94
CA CYS A 13 5.05 10.86 -3.88
C CYS A 13 5.08 12.39 -3.92
N THR A 14 3.95 13.01 -3.54
CA THR A 14 3.82 14.47 -3.28
C THR A 14 4.45 14.85 -1.94
N HIS A 15 5.69 14.44 -1.71
CA HIS A 15 6.43 14.70 -0.47
C HIS A 15 7.73 15.44 -0.76
N VAL A 16 8.00 16.50 0.00
CA VAL A 16 9.15 17.41 -0.24
C VAL A 16 10.51 16.70 -0.15
N LYS A 17 10.60 15.61 0.62
CA LYS A 17 11.84 14.82 0.76
C LYS A 17 11.88 13.57 -0.10
N ASP A 18 10.91 13.36 -1.00
CA ASP A 18 10.96 12.22 -1.89
C ASP A 18 12.18 12.37 -2.83
N PRO A 19 13.10 11.39 -2.88
CA PRO A 19 14.28 11.44 -3.75
C PRO A 19 14.00 11.05 -5.21
N VAL A 20 12.84 10.45 -5.51
CA VAL A 20 12.50 9.92 -6.84
C VAL A 20 12.40 11.04 -7.88
N ARG A 21 13.10 10.96 -9.02
CA ARG A 21 13.11 12.08 -10.00
C ARG A 21 11.98 12.03 -11.03
N GLU A 22 11.03 11.12 -10.84
CA GLU A 22 9.88 10.93 -11.72
C GLU A 22 8.86 12.07 -11.63
N ARG A 23 7.99 12.13 -12.64
CA ARG A 23 6.99 13.19 -12.80
C ARG A 23 5.98 13.19 -11.64
N LEU A 24 5.73 14.38 -11.08
CA LEU A 24 4.56 14.62 -10.24
C LEU A 24 3.30 14.68 -11.12
N ASP A 25 2.20 14.12 -10.59
CA ASP A 25 0.89 14.26 -11.20
C ASP A 25 0.16 15.41 -10.51
N PRO A 26 -0.14 16.53 -11.19
CA PRO A 26 -0.82 17.66 -10.56
C PRO A 26 -2.24 17.31 -10.09
N ASN A 27 -2.83 16.20 -10.57
CA ASN A 27 -4.18 15.77 -10.25
C ASN A 27 -4.21 14.61 -9.24
N PHE A 28 -3.06 14.19 -8.70
CA PHE A 28 -2.99 13.07 -7.76
C PHE A 28 -2.23 13.43 -6.48
N LEU A 29 -2.96 13.49 -5.37
CA LEU A 29 -2.38 13.72 -4.05
C LEU A 29 -1.82 12.42 -3.42
N GLY A 30 -2.42 11.27 -3.72
CA GLY A 30 -1.97 9.99 -3.17
C GLY A 30 -2.28 9.76 -1.69
N PHE A 31 -3.32 10.41 -1.15
CA PHE A 31 -3.80 10.20 0.22
C PHE A 31 -5.32 10.02 0.25
N GLY A 32 -5.81 9.19 1.16
CA GLY A 32 -7.24 9.00 1.39
C GLY A 32 -7.53 8.58 2.83
N ARG A 33 -8.74 8.91 3.31
CA ARG A 33 -9.24 8.53 4.64
C ARG A 33 -10.68 8.08 4.54
N THR A 34 -11.04 7.04 5.27
CA THR A 34 -12.43 6.60 5.43
C THR A 34 -12.69 5.96 6.79
N MET A 35 -13.96 5.81 7.13
CA MET A 35 -14.42 4.99 8.24
C MET A 35 -14.91 3.64 7.69
N THR A 36 -14.70 2.60 8.48
CA THR A 36 -15.33 1.31 8.19
C THR A 36 -16.83 1.41 8.42
N ASP A 37 -17.62 0.70 7.64
CA ASP A 37 -19.05 0.55 7.90
C ASP A 37 -19.32 -0.39 9.11
N GLU A 38 -20.61 -0.61 9.40
CA GLU A 38 -21.07 -1.47 10.50
C GLU A 38 -20.61 -2.94 10.36
N THR A 39 -20.27 -3.37 9.15
CA THR A 39 -19.75 -4.72 8.85
C THR A 39 -18.22 -4.76 8.77
N GLY A 40 -17.54 -3.65 9.07
CA GLY A 40 -16.08 -3.53 9.04
C GLY A 40 -15.49 -3.28 7.65
N ARG A 41 -16.30 -3.06 6.61
CA ARG A 41 -15.80 -2.85 5.24
C ARG A 41 -15.29 -1.43 5.04
N TYR A 42 -14.28 -1.29 4.21
CA TYR A 42 -13.77 0.00 3.74
C TYR A 42 -13.60 -0.02 2.23
N ARG A 43 -13.60 1.16 1.61
CA ARG A 43 -13.40 1.29 0.15
C ARG A 43 -12.60 2.54 -0.16
N PHE A 44 -11.67 2.39 -1.10
CA PHE A 44 -10.94 3.48 -1.72
C PHE A 44 -10.97 3.32 -3.24
N ARG A 45 -10.93 4.45 -3.95
CA ARG A 45 -10.65 4.52 -5.38
C ARG A 45 -9.35 5.31 -5.52
N THR A 46 -8.34 4.72 -6.13
CA THR A 46 -7.01 5.33 -6.31
C THR A 46 -6.40 4.87 -7.62
N ILE A 47 -5.29 5.49 -8.00
CA ILE A 47 -4.44 5.04 -9.11
C ILE A 47 -3.46 4.00 -8.57
N MET A 48 -3.29 2.89 -9.28
CA MET A 48 -2.28 1.88 -8.94
C MET A 48 -0.89 2.55 -8.92
N PRO A 49 -0.16 2.49 -7.80
CA PRO A 49 1.15 3.11 -7.69
C PRO A 49 2.17 2.41 -8.59
N GLY A 50 3.13 3.18 -9.10
CA GLY A 50 4.33 2.62 -9.72
C GLY A 50 5.32 2.13 -8.67
N SER A 51 6.10 1.12 -9.00
CA SER A 51 7.32 0.76 -8.28
C SER A 51 8.33 1.91 -8.39
N TYR A 52 9.22 2.09 -7.40
CA TYR A 52 10.15 3.21 -7.39
C TYR A 52 11.52 2.91 -6.78
N LEU A 53 12.53 3.62 -7.27
CA LEU A 53 13.90 3.55 -6.77
C LEU A 53 14.05 4.39 -5.49
N ALA A 54 13.84 3.75 -4.34
CA ALA A 54 13.91 4.41 -3.03
C ALA A 54 15.33 4.78 -2.61
N ARG A 55 16.33 3.98 -3.01
CA ARG A 55 17.76 4.23 -2.74
C ARG A 55 18.59 3.98 -3.99
N PRO A 56 18.82 5.02 -4.82
CA PRO A 56 19.62 4.90 -6.03
C PRO A 56 21.06 4.47 -5.78
N ASP A 57 21.63 4.82 -4.63
CA ASP A 57 23.02 4.50 -4.24
C ASP A 57 23.29 3.00 -4.09
N ILE A 58 22.24 2.20 -3.86
CA ILE A 58 22.32 0.75 -3.66
C ILE A 58 21.30 0.00 -4.52
N ASP A 59 20.80 0.64 -5.59
CA ASP A 59 19.78 0.11 -6.50
C ASP A 59 18.56 -0.53 -5.78
N ARG A 60 18.08 0.12 -4.71
CA ARG A 60 16.94 -0.40 -3.93
C ARG A 60 15.62 0.09 -4.52
N TRP A 61 14.93 -0.83 -5.17
CA TRP A 61 13.56 -0.66 -5.61
C TRP A 61 12.56 -1.05 -4.52
N ARG A 62 11.46 -0.30 -4.43
CA ARG A 62 10.25 -0.71 -3.72
C ARG A 62 9.23 -1.13 -4.78
N PRO A 63 8.55 -2.28 -4.62
CA PRO A 63 7.46 -2.70 -5.51
C PRO A 63 6.30 -1.72 -5.42
N ALA A 64 5.32 -1.82 -6.32
CA ALA A 64 4.06 -1.13 -6.18
C ALA A 64 3.39 -1.52 -4.85
N HIS A 65 3.06 -0.52 -4.02
CA HIS A 65 2.39 -0.74 -2.74
C HIS A 65 1.52 0.44 -2.31
N VAL A 66 0.46 0.13 -1.56
CA VAL A 66 -0.38 1.11 -0.86
C VAL A 66 -0.13 0.97 0.63
N HIS A 67 0.29 2.04 1.29
CA HIS A 67 0.38 2.06 2.73
C HIS A 67 -1.01 2.23 3.35
N VAL A 68 -1.23 1.58 4.49
CA VAL A 68 -2.48 1.67 5.24
C VAL A 68 -2.17 1.88 6.71
N SER A 69 -2.85 2.84 7.34
CA SER A 69 -2.88 3.00 8.79
C SER A 69 -4.30 2.77 9.31
N ILE A 70 -4.43 1.93 10.32
CA ILE A 70 -5.70 1.69 11.00
C ILE A 70 -5.62 2.16 12.44
N ARG A 71 -6.68 2.84 12.87
CA ARG A 71 -6.89 3.27 14.26
C ARG A 71 -8.31 2.92 14.69
N GLY A 72 -8.45 2.23 15.81
CA GLY A 72 -9.74 1.88 16.40
C GLY A 72 -9.58 1.18 17.75
N GLY A 73 -10.37 1.60 18.75
CA GLY A 73 -10.19 1.13 20.13
C GLY A 73 -8.76 1.38 20.64
N SER A 74 -8.13 0.36 21.23
CA SER A 74 -6.72 0.37 21.64
C SER A 74 -5.75 -0.02 20.53
N ALA A 75 -6.24 -0.40 19.34
CA ALA A 75 -5.41 -0.91 18.28
C ALA A 75 -4.90 0.19 17.33
N ARG A 76 -3.62 0.08 16.99
CA ARG A 76 -2.96 0.88 15.94
C ARG A 76 -2.11 -0.03 15.09
N LEU A 77 -2.31 0.02 13.78
CA LEU A 77 -1.54 -0.75 12.79
C LEU A 77 -1.09 0.17 11.66
N ILE A 78 0.14 -0.02 11.20
CA ILE A 78 0.62 0.47 9.91
C ILE A 78 1.09 -0.75 9.12
N ALA A 79 0.58 -0.89 7.90
CA ALA A 79 0.88 -2.00 7.02
C ALA A 79 1.00 -1.51 5.56
N GLN A 80 1.42 -2.41 4.68
CA GLN A 80 1.51 -2.16 3.25
C GLN A 80 0.81 -3.28 2.49
N MET A 81 -0.05 -2.91 1.55
CA MET A 81 -0.63 -3.82 0.56
C MET A 81 0.26 -3.82 -0.68
N TYR A 82 0.58 -5.01 -1.20
CA TYR A 82 1.36 -5.21 -2.42
C TYR A 82 0.49 -5.81 -3.54
N PHE A 83 1.00 -5.76 -4.76
CA PHE A 83 0.35 -6.33 -5.94
C PHE A 83 1.14 -7.55 -6.43
N GLN A 84 0.43 -8.64 -6.74
CA GLN A 84 1.05 -9.85 -7.28
C GLN A 84 1.72 -9.56 -8.63
N GLY A 85 2.88 -10.20 -8.87
CA GLY A 85 3.61 -10.13 -10.14
C GLY A 85 4.55 -8.93 -10.29
N ASP A 86 4.66 -8.04 -9.30
CA ASP A 86 5.66 -6.98 -9.33
C ASP A 86 7.08 -7.57 -9.28
N PRO A 87 7.98 -7.23 -10.24
CA PRO A 87 9.30 -7.84 -10.37
C PRO A 87 10.26 -7.53 -9.21
N HIS A 88 9.97 -6.50 -8.39
CA HIS A 88 10.82 -6.06 -7.30
C HIS A 88 10.48 -6.73 -5.96
N LEU A 89 9.38 -7.49 -5.85
CA LEU A 89 8.96 -8.16 -4.61
C LEU A 89 10.06 -9.03 -4.01
N ALA A 90 10.73 -9.84 -4.84
CA ALA A 90 11.75 -10.78 -4.39
C ALA A 90 13.02 -10.11 -3.83
N ARG A 91 13.20 -8.81 -4.07
CA ARG A 91 14.38 -8.04 -3.63
C ARG A 91 14.05 -6.96 -2.60
N ASP A 92 12.77 -6.69 -2.34
CA ASP A 92 12.34 -5.67 -1.40
C ASP A 92 12.53 -6.15 0.05
N PRO A 93 13.38 -5.49 0.86
CA PRO A 93 13.60 -5.92 2.23
C PRO A 93 12.32 -5.87 3.08
N MET A 94 11.42 -4.91 2.83
CA MET A 94 10.17 -4.78 3.59
C MET A 94 9.24 -5.95 3.32
N PHE A 95 9.11 -6.37 2.06
CA PHE A 95 8.34 -7.55 1.70
C PHE A 95 8.98 -8.85 2.18
N ILE A 96 10.31 -8.99 2.09
CA ILE A 96 11.05 -10.16 2.59
C ILE A 96 10.83 -10.34 4.10
N LEU A 97 10.88 -9.25 4.87
CA LEU A 97 10.70 -9.27 6.33
C LEU A 97 9.32 -9.77 6.79
N LEU A 98 8.32 -9.83 5.89
CA LEU A 98 7.01 -10.39 6.22
C LEU A 98 7.05 -11.92 6.41
N GLY A 99 8.04 -12.63 5.85
CA GLY A 99 8.15 -14.09 5.93
C GLY A 99 6.85 -14.80 5.52
N GLU A 100 6.37 -15.72 6.36
CA GLU A 100 5.11 -16.46 6.14
C GLU A 100 3.86 -15.56 6.03
N ALA A 101 3.94 -14.30 6.47
CA ALA A 101 2.82 -13.36 6.36
C ALA A 101 2.68 -12.73 4.96
N GLN A 102 3.65 -12.89 4.05
CA GLN A 102 3.64 -12.27 2.71
C GLN A 102 2.31 -12.43 1.97
N GLY A 103 1.73 -13.63 1.96
CA GLY A 103 0.46 -13.91 1.30
C GLY A 103 -0.70 -13.04 1.78
N ARG A 104 -0.68 -12.61 3.04
CA ARG A 104 -1.73 -11.75 3.65
C ARG A 104 -1.58 -10.28 3.29
N HIS A 105 -0.48 -9.89 2.65
CA HIS A 105 -0.25 -8.51 2.25
C HIS A 105 -0.55 -8.26 0.76
N PHE A 106 -0.98 -9.28 0.01
CA PHE A 106 -1.41 -9.07 -1.36
C PHE A 106 -2.85 -8.56 -1.44
N GLY A 107 -3.06 -7.52 -2.24
CA GLY A 107 -4.39 -7.19 -2.75
C GLY A 107 -4.80 -8.24 -3.77
N ASN A 108 -5.90 -8.95 -3.52
CA ASN A 108 -6.44 -9.95 -4.42
C ASN A 108 -7.28 -9.28 -5.50
N ARG A 109 -6.98 -9.52 -6.78
CA ARG A 109 -7.81 -9.00 -7.87
C ARG A 109 -9.15 -9.73 -7.88
N VAL A 110 -10.25 -8.99 -7.73
CA VAL A 110 -11.61 -9.55 -7.62
C VAL A 110 -12.51 -9.25 -8.81
N GLY A 111 -12.07 -8.39 -9.75
CA GLY A 111 -12.83 -8.15 -10.97
C GLY A 111 -12.55 -6.79 -11.60
N GLN A 112 -13.53 -6.29 -12.35
CA GLN A 112 -13.53 -4.97 -12.95
C GLN A 112 -14.74 -4.15 -12.49
N GLY A 113 -14.55 -2.85 -12.33
CA GLY A 113 -15.60 -1.90 -12.03
C GLY A 113 -16.34 -1.45 -13.28
N ALA A 114 -17.49 -0.79 -13.07
CA ALA A 114 -18.34 -0.32 -14.16
C ALA A 114 -17.67 0.77 -15.03
N GLU A 115 -16.68 1.49 -14.50
CA GLU A 115 -15.96 2.55 -15.21
C GLU A 115 -14.57 2.08 -15.68
N GLY A 116 -14.38 0.75 -15.79
CA GLY A 116 -13.13 0.15 -16.26
C GLY A 116 -12.03 0.04 -15.21
N GLU A 117 -12.33 0.27 -13.93
CA GLU A 117 -11.35 0.06 -12.86
C GLU A 117 -11.02 -1.42 -12.69
N THR A 118 -9.81 -1.72 -12.22
CA THR A 118 -9.52 -3.04 -11.66
C THR A 118 -9.84 -3.03 -10.18
N LEU A 119 -10.61 -4.02 -9.72
CA LEU A 119 -11.02 -4.14 -8.32
C LEU A 119 -10.08 -5.06 -7.56
N TYR A 120 -9.67 -4.62 -6.38
CA TYR A 120 -8.86 -5.38 -5.44
C TYR A 120 -9.58 -5.52 -4.11
N SER A 121 -9.47 -6.69 -3.48
CA SER A 121 -9.88 -6.94 -2.10
C SER A 121 -8.66 -7.21 -1.23
N TRP A 122 -8.62 -6.64 -0.04
CA TRP A 122 -7.59 -6.90 0.95
C TRP A 122 -8.21 -6.84 2.34
N ASP A 123 -8.10 -7.93 3.09
CA ASP A 123 -8.66 -8.03 4.44
C ASP A 123 -7.55 -7.82 5.47
N ILE A 124 -7.83 -7.00 6.48
CA ILE A 124 -6.86 -6.65 7.53
C ILE A 124 -7.42 -7.07 8.88
N MET A 125 -6.72 -7.98 9.55
CA MET A 125 -7.10 -8.48 10.87
C MET A 125 -6.35 -7.73 11.97
N ILE A 126 -7.07 -7.30 13.01
CA ILE A 126 -6.54 -6.52 14.13
C ILE A 126 -6.80 -7.27 15.43
N GLY A 127 -5.82 -7.32 16.34
CA GLY A 127 -5.99 -7.89 17.69
C GLY A 127 -5.84 -9.42 17.79
N GLY A 128 -5.33 -10.10 16.75
CA GLY A 128 -4.94 -11.52 16.82
C GLY A 128 -3.52 -11.71 17.35
N ARG A 129 -3.16 -12.94 17.79
CA ARG A 129 -1.84 -13.31 18.34
C ARG A 129 -0.64 -13.19 17.35
N ASN A 130 -0.81 -12.58 16.18
CA ASN A 130 0.21 -12.50 15.13
C ASN A 130 0.03 -11.26 14.24
N THR A 131 0.39 -10.08 14.73
CA THR A 131 0.53 -8.87 13.89
C THR A 131 1.99 -8.50 13.81
N ALA A 132 2.58 -8.62 12.61
CA ALA A 132 3.89 -8.04 12.33
C ALA A 132 3.77 -6.51 12.42
N TYR A 133 4.45 -5.92 13.39
CA TYR A 133 4.51 -4.48 13.59
C TYR A 133 5.65 -3.93 12.73
N PHE A 134 5.40 -2.84 12.00
CA PHE A 134 6.44 -1.94 11.56
C PHE A 134 6.19 -0.58 12.22
N GLU A 135 7.05 -0.20 13.16
CA GLU A 135 7.22 1.21 13.54
C GLU A 135 8.30 1.80 12.64
N SER A 136 8.07 3.02 12.17
CA SER A 136 9.06 3.86 11.45
C SER A 136 9.34 5.11 12.27
#